data_AF-B0BGQ9-F1
#
_entry.id   AF-B0BGQ9-F1
#
_cell.length_a   1.000
_cell.length_b   1.000
_cell.length_c   1.000
_cell.angle_alpha   90.00
_cell.angle_beta   90.00
_cell.angle_gamma   90.00
#
_symmetry.space_group_name_H-M   'P 1'
#
loop_
_entity.id
_entity.type
_entity.pdbx_description
1 polymer ?
#
loop_
_entity_poly.entity_id
_entity_poly.type
_entity_poly.pdbx_seq_one_letter_code
_entity_poly.pdbx_strand_id
1 'polypeptide(L)'
;MQATASSRATAFSLGLLQQACALLLIPLGAMQLTDAVNWSATDFAVMGALIFAAGSVFVLAARKVKPSRRLAVAVLVLALFLYVWAELAVGIFTNFGS
;
A
#
# COMPACT_ATOMS: atom_id res chain seq x y z
N MET A 1 -25.68 -0.81 25.13
CA MET A 1 -24.20 -0.78 25.27
C MET A 1 -23.56 -1.32 23.98
N GLN A 2 -23.35 -0.50 22.94
CA GLN A 2 -22.78 -0.96 21.63
C GLN A 2 -21.83 0.06 20.94
N ALA A 3 -21.30 1.07 21.63
CA ALA A 3 -20.64 2.21 20.97
C ALA A 3 -19.08 2.20 20.92
N THR A 4 -18.39 1.08 21.16
CA THR A 4 -16.91 1.07 21.27
C THR A 4 -16.16 0.38 20.13
N ALA A 5 -16.85 -0.36 19.25
CA ALA A 5 -16.19 -1.12 18.18
C ALA A 5 -15.81 -0.27 16.96
N SER A 6 -16.60 0.77 16.62
CA SER A 6 -16.40 1.58 15.41
C SER A 6 -15.16 2.48 15.48
N SER A 7 -14.92 3.12 16.63
CA SER A 7 -13.80 4.06 16.83
C SER A 7 -12.43 3.42 16.55
N ARG A 8 -12.23 2.16 16.94
CA ARG A 8 -10.95 1.44 16.74
C ARG A 8 -10.73 1.05 15.27
N ALA A 9 -11.80 0.72 14.54
CA ALA A 9 -11.70 0.40 13.12
C ALA A 9 -11.42 1.65 12.30
N THR A 10 -12.11 2.77 12.58
CA THR A 10 -11.88 4.04 11.89
C THR A 10 -10.50 4.61 12.17
N ALA A 11 -10.04 4.60 13.42
CA ALA A 11 -8.69 5.05 13.78
C ALA A 11 -7.59 4.21 13.10
N PHE A 12 -7.82 2.90 12.95
CA PHE A 12 -6.90 2.01 12.26
C PHE A 12 -6.83 2.32 10.75
N SER A 13 -7.97 2.50 10.09
CA SER A 13 -8.02 2.87 8.67
C SER A 13 -7.37 4.22 8.40
N LEU A 14 -7.57 5.20 9.29
CA LEU A 14 -6.94 6.52 9.20
C LEU A 14 -5.41 6.46 9.28
N GLY A 15 -4.87 5.58 10.15
CA GLY A 15 -3.42 5.39 10.25
C GLY A 15 -2.80 4.90 8.94
N LEU A 16 -3.44 3.91 8.28
CA LEU A 16 -2.97 3.38 7.00
C LEU A 16 -3.05 4.42 5.87
N LEU A 17 -4.13 5.20 5.82
CA LEU A 17 -4.30 6.27 4.84
C LEU A 17 -3.24 7.37 5.01
N GLN A 18 -2.92 7.74 6.24
CA GLN A 18 -1.89 8.74 6.52
C GLN A 18 -0.51 8.28 6.03
N GLN A 19 -0.17 7.01 6.20
CA GLN A 19 1.10 6.44 5.71
C GLN A 19 1.16 6.39 4.18
N ALA A 20 0.05 6.00 3.54
CA ALA A 20 -0.07 6.01 2.09
C ALA A 20 0.10 7.43 1.52
N CYS A 21 -0.58 8.43 2.12
CA CYS A 21 -0.43 9.83 1.74
C CYS A 21 1.02 10.31 1.93
N ALA A 22 1.66 10.00 3.05
CA ALA A 22 3.03 10.41 3.33
C ALA A 22 4.03 9.84 2.31
N LEU A 23 3.86 8.58 1.90
CA LEU A 23 4.67 7.95 0.85
C LEU A 23 4.47 8.60 -0.52
N LEU A 24 3.24 9.01 -0.85
CA LEU A 24 2.91 9.67 -2.13
C LEU A 24 3.38 11.13 -2.20
N LEU A 25 3.69 11.77 -1.07
CA LEU A 25 4.31 13.11 -1.09
C LEU A 25 5.72 13.10 -1.70
N ILE A 26 6.42 11.95 -1.66
CA ILE A 26 7.76 11.82 -2.25
C ILE A 26 7.72 12.03 -3.77
N PRO A 27 6.95 11.25 -4.56
CA PRO A 27 6.83 11.48 -5.99
C PRO A 27 6.18 12.83 -6.31
N LEU A 28 5.20 13.29 -5.53
CA LEU A 28 4.60 14.61 -5.75
C LEU A 28 5.64 15.73 -5.63
N GLY A 29 6.49 15.69 -4.60
CA GLY A 29 7.60 16.64 -4.44
C GLY A 29 8.66 16.49 -5.52
N ALA A 30 8.98 15.25 -5.93
CA ALA A 30 9.92 14.99 -7.02
C ALA A 30 9.45 15.59 -8.35
N MET A 31 8.16 15.48 -8.68
CA MET A 31 7.57 16.10 -9.87
C MET A 31 7.64 17.63 -9.88
N GLN A 32 7.71 18.28 -8.71
CA GLN A 32 7.91 19.73 -8.63
C GLN A 32 9.37 20.14 -8.84
N LEU A 33 10.31 19.21 -8.68
CA LEU A 33 11.75 19.45 -8.75
C LEU A 33 12.37 18.97 -10.07
N THR A 34 11.77 17.98 -10.73
CA THR A 34 12.29 17.38 -11.96
C THR A 34 11.21 16.72 -12.81
N ASP A 35 11.36 16.81 -14.13
CA ASP A 35 10.51 16.08 -15.10
C ASP A 35 10.87 14.59 -15.22
N ALA A 36 11.90 14.12 -14.51
CA ALA A 36 12.32 12.71 -14.53
C ALA A 36 11.30 11.76 -13.90
N VAL A 37 10.42 12.28 -13.03
CA VAL A 37 9.28 11.55 -12.49
C VAL A 37 8.04 12.19 -13.10
N ASN A 38 7.21 11.41 -13.78
CA ASN A 38 5.97 11.91 -14.38
C ASN A 38 4.83 10.93 -14.09
N TRP A 39 4.26 11.04 -12.89
CA TRP A 39 3.13 10.23 -12.47
C TRP A 39 1.83 10.97 -12.78
N SER A 40 0.90 10.30 -13.46
CA SER A 40 -0.46 10.78 -13.64
C SER A 40 -1.26 10.68 -12.34
N ALA A 41 -2.39 11.39 -12.26
CA ALA A 41 -3.31 11.27 -11.12
C ALA A 41 -3.76 9.81 -10.88
N THR A 42 -3.86 9.02 -11.95
CA THR A 42 -4.20 7.59 -11.88
C THR A 42 -3.11 6.79 -11.18
N ASP A 43 -1.83 7.09 -11.44
CA ASP A 43 -0.69 6.41 -10.79
C ASP A 43 -0.69 6.66 -9.28
N PHE A 44 -0.97 7.89 -8.85
CA PHE A 44 -1.15 8.21 -7.43
C PHE A 44 -2.31 7.43 -6.81
N ALA A 45 -3.44 7.34 -7.50
CA ALA A 45 -4.60 6.60 -7.01
C ALA A 45 -4.33 5.10 -6.91
N VAL A 46 -3.72 4.51 -7.93
CA VAL A 46 -3.35 3.09 -7.99
C VAL A 46 -2.33 2.76 -6.90
N MET A 47 -1.27 3.56 -6.78
CA MET A 47 -0.23 3.30 -5.79
C MET A 47 -0.73 3.52 -4.36
N GLY A 48 -1.59 4.52 -4.14
CA GLY A 48 -2.26 4.73 -2.86
C GLY A 48 -3.17 3.55 -2.47
N ALA A 49 -3.98 3.06 -3.42
CA ALA A 49 -4.82 1.89 -3.22
C ALA A 49 -3.98 0.63 -2.94
N LEU A 50 -2.86 0.46 -3.64
CA LEU A 50 -1.96 -0.67 -3.48
C LEU A 50 -1.31 -0.70 -2.09
N ILE A 51 -0.80 0.44 -1.62
CA ILE A 51 -0.22 0.58 -0.26
C ILE A 51 -1.28 0.29 0.80
N PHE A 52 -2.48 0.87 0.66
CA PHE A 52 -3.58 0.67 1.60
C PHE A 52 -4.02 -0.81 1.65
N ALA A 53 -4.14 -1.45 0.48
CA ALA A 53 -4.48 -2.87 0.38
C ALA A 53 -3.42 -3.76 1.02
N ALA A 54 -2.14 -3.55 0.71
CA ALA A 54 -1.03 -4.32 1.29
C ALA A 54 -0.96 -4.17 2.82
N GLY A 55 -1.07 -2.94 3.33
CA GLY A 55 -1.11 -2.68 4.78
C GLY A 55 -2.31 -3.35 5.46
N SER A 56 -3.48 -3.29 4.84
CA SER A 56 -4.70 -3.95 5.33
C SER A 56 -4.56 -5.46 5.37
N VAL A 57 -4.08 -6.07 4.29
CA VAL A 57 -3.85 -7.53 4.20
C VAL A 57 -2.83 -7.98 5.25
N PHE A 58 -1.72 -7.26 5.39
CA PHE A 58 -0.70 -7.56 6.40
C PHE A 58 -1.31 -7.56 7.80
N VAL A 59 -2.04 -6.51 8.19
CA VAL A 59 -2.60 -6.43 9.54
C VAL A 59 -3.68 -7.49 9.79
N LEU A 60 -4.55 -7.75 8.81
CA LEU A 60 -5.57 -8.79 8.92
C LEU A 60 -4.94 -10.18 9.03
N ALA A 61 -3.91 -10.47 8.23
CA ALA A 61 -3.19 -11.74 8.28
C ALA A 61 -2.37 -11.88 9.58
N ALA A 62 -1.67 -10.83 10.01
CA ALA A 62 -0.86 -10.80 11.23
C ALA A 62 -1.70 -11.02 12.51
N ARG A 63 -2.99 -10.65 12.49
CA ARG A 63 -3.95 -10.94 13.57
C ARG A 63 -4.35 -12.42 13.64
N LYS A 64 -4.29 -13.15 12.52
CA LYS A 64 -4.67 -14.58 12.44
C LYS A 64 -3.51 -15.54 12.68
N VAL A 65 -2.27 -15.07 12.65
CA VAL A 65 -1.06 -15.91 12.81
C VAL A 65 -0.34 -15.65 14.12
N LYS A 66 0.43 -16.66 14.57
CA LYS A 66 1.33 -16.55 15.72
C LYS A 66 2.42 -15.51 15.48
N PRO A 67 2.95 -14.83 16.53
CA PRO A 67 4.01 -13.83 16.40
C PRO A 67 5.23 -14.32 15.62
N SER A 68 5.64 -15.58 15.80
CA SER A 68 6.75 -16.21 15.08
C SER A 68 6.55 -16.32 13.56
N ARG A 69 5.31 -16.29 13.07
CA ARG A 69 4.97 -16.35 11.64
C ARG A 69 4.67 -14.97 11.05
N ARG A 70 4.62 -13.90 11.86
CA ARG A 70 4.33 -12.54 11.37
C ARG A 70 5.39 -12.03 10.40
N LEU A 71 6.66 -12.37 10.62
CA LEU A 71 7.73 -12.01 9.70
C LEU A 71 7.54 -12.67 8.33
N ALA A 72 7.21 -13.97 8.30
CA ALA A 72 6.92 -14.67 7.05
C ALA A 72 5.73 -14.06 6.31
N VAL A 73 4.66 -13.70 7.03
CA VAL A 73 3.51 -12.98 6.45
C VAL A 73 3.92 -11.60 5.91
N ALA A 74 4.75 -10.85 6.64
CA ALA A 74 5.26 -9.56 6.17
C ALA A 74 6.03 -9.70 4.85
N VAL A 75 6.94 -10.67 4.79
CA VAL A 75 7.76 -10.95 3.59
C VAL A 75 6.87 -11.35 2.41
N LEU A 76 5.87 -12.22 2.64
CA LEU A 76 4.94 -12.63 1.58
C LEU A 76 4.09 -11.46 1.06
N VAL A 77 3.55 -10.63 1.95
CA VAL A 77 2.76 -9.46 1.55
C VAL A 77 3.63 -8.45 0.81
N LEU A 78 4.86 -8.23 1.26
CA LEU A 78 5.82 -7.35 0.60
C LEU A 78 6.21 -7.87 -0.80
N ALA A 79 6.46 -9.17 -0.93
CA ALA A 79 6.76 -9.78 -2.22
C ALA A 79 5.58 -9.64 -3.20
N LEU A 80 4.35 -9.87 -2.73
CA LEU A 80 3.14 -9.69 -3.54
C LEU A 80 2.93 -8.22 -3.93
N PHE A 81 3.15 -7.29 -3.00
CA PHE A 81 3.09 -5.86 -3.26
C PHE A 81 4.07 -5.45 -4.36
N LEU A 82 5.34 -5.86 -4.25
CA LEU A 82 6.38 -5.55 -5.23
C LEU A 82 6.09 -6.19 -6.58
N TYR A 83 5.57 -7.43 -6.60
CA TYR A 83 5.15 -8.09 -7.83
C TYR A 83 4.05 -7.31 -8.54
N VAL A 84 2.98 -6.95 -7.84
CA VAL A 84 1.87 -6.20 -8.45
C VAL A 84 2.33 -4.81 -8.90
N TRP A 85 3.16 -4.13 -8.11
CA TRP A 85 3.71 -2.84 -8.50
C TRP A 85 4.59 -2.93 -9.75
N ALA A 86 5.49 -3.91 -9.83
CA ALA A 86 6.34 -4.11 -10.99
C ALA A 86 5.54 -4.47 -12.25
N GLU A 87 4.48 -5.28 -12.11
CA GLU A 87 3.58 -5.59 -13.23
C GLU A 87 2.80 -4.36 -13.71
N LEU A 88 2.33 -3.51 -12.80
CA LEU A 88 1.60 -2.30 -13.18
C LEU A 88 2.51 -1.20 -13.73
N ALA A 89 3.75 -1.10 -13.24
CA ALA A 89 4.68 -0.05 -13.63
C ALA A 89 5.51 -0.40 -14.88
N VAL A 90 5.86 -1.67 -15.06
CA VAL A 90 6.79 -2.12 -16.11
C VAL A 90 6.19 -3.23 -16.98
N GLY A 91 5.18 -3.98 -16.51
CA GLY A 91 4.52 -5.03 -17.29
C GLY A 91 5.43 -6.21 -17.63
N ILE A 92 6.28 -6.64 -16.68
CA ILE A 92 7.38 -7.60 -16.90
C ILE A 92 6.90 -8.98 -17.33
N PHE A 93 5.84 -9.51 -16.71
CA PHE A 93 5.40 -10.89 -16.88
C PHE A 93 4.21 -11.03 -17.81
N THR A 94 3.24 -10.12 -17.71
CA THR A 94 1.94 -10.24 -18.40
C THR A 94 1.62 -9.07 -19.33
N ASN A 95 2.49 -8.06 -19.40
CA ASN A 95 2.33 -6.88 -20.25
C ASN A 95 1.07 -6.02 -19.92
N PHE A 96 0.49 -6.15 -18.71
CA PHE A 96 -0.66 -5.31 -18.29
C PHE A 96 -0.34 -3.82 -18.14
N GLY A 97 0.91 -3.47 -17.86
CA GLY A 97 1.35 -2.11 -17.58
C GLY A 97 2.10 -1.39 -18.71
N SER A 98 2.11 -1.92 -19.94
CA SER A 98 2.77 -1.28 -21.09
C SER A 98 1.81 -0.63 -22.08
#